data_AF-A0A3C1LDV7-F1
#
_entry.id   AF-A0A3C1LDV7-F1
#
_cell.length_a   1.000
_cell.length_b   1.000
_cell.length_c   1.000
_cell.angle_alpha   90.00
_cell.angle_beta   90.00
_cell.angle_gamma   90.00
#
_symmetry.space_group_name_H-M   'P 1'
#
loop_
_entity.id
_entity.type
_entity.pdbx_description
1 polymer ?
#
loop_
_entity_poly.entity_id
_entity_poly.type
_entity_poly.pdbx_seq_one_letter_code
_entity_poly.pdbx_strand_id
1 'polypeptide(L)'
;DNGFALPPIEAFERVITPRTKAIVICNPNNPTGYLYSQAELEVLKTIIAKHGLFLFSDEAYREFCYTGSHFSALQLAGVDDHIVLMDTVSKRYSACGARLGAFVTKNEALYQAAMKFAQAR
;
A
#
# COMPACT_ATOMS: atom_id res chain seq x y z
N ASP A 1 20.28 -3.76 -9.86
CA ASP A 1 20.31 -4.32 -11.23
C ASP A 1 19.01 -4.12 -12.03
N ASN A 2 17.81 -4.26 -11.43
CA ASN A 2 16.52 -4.04 -12.12
C ASN A 2 15.80 -2.72 -11.76
N GLY A 3 16.50 -1.74 -11.18
CA GLY A 3 15.89 -0.47 -10.78
C GLY A 3 14.91 -0.56 -9.60
N PHE A 4 15.03 -1.59 -8.74
CA PHE A 4 14.13 -1.84 -7.59
C PHE A 4 12.71 -2.24 -7.96
N ALA A 5 12.51 -2.77 -9.17
CA ALA A 5 11.23 -3.27 -9.63
C ALA A 5 10.66 -4.37 -8.73
N LEU A 6 9.33 -4.55 -8.79
CA LEU A 6 8.63 -5.58 -8.04
C LEU A 6 9.32 -6.94 -8.28
N PRO A 7 9.71 -7.68 -7.22
CA PRO A 7 10.24 -9.02 -7.36
C PRO A 7 9.24 -9.94 -8.08
N PRO A 8 9.71 -10.99 -8.77
CA PRO A 8 8.82 -11.94 -9.41
C PRO A 8 7.93 -12.63 -8.35
N ILE A 9 6.72 -13.04 -8.76
CA ILE A 9 5.69 -13.59 -7.85
C ILE A 9 6.21 -14.77 -7.02
N GLU A 10 7.09 -15.59 -7.58
CA GLU A 10 7.69 -16.74 -6.90
C GLU A 10 8.55 -16.33 -5.70
N ALA A 11 9.14 -15.13 -5.73
CA ALA A 11 9.90 -14.60 -4.60
C ALA A 11 8.98 -14.28 -3.41
N PHE A 12 7.77 -13.78 -3.68
CA PHE A 12 6.76 -13.57 -2.65
C PHE A 12 6.26 -14.89 -2.07
N GLU A 13 5.91 -15.86 -2.93
CA GLU A 13 5.37 -17.14 -2.47
C GLU A 13 6.34 -17.90 -1.56
N ARG A 14 7.65 -17.79 -1.80
CA ARG A 14 8.68 -18.43 -0.96
C ARG A 14 8.73 -17.92 0.47
N VAL A 15 8.33 -16.67 0.71
CA VAL A 15 8.40 -16.03 2.04
C VAL A 15 7.05 -15.95 2.74
N ILE A 16 5.95 -16.27 2.04
CA ILE A 16 4.61 -16.32 2.62
C ILE A 16 4.49 -17.58 3.50
N THR A 17 4.02 -17.38 4.73
CA THR A 17 3.78 -18.45 5.70
C THR A 17 2.38 -18.30 6.31
N PRO A 18 1.86 -19.29 7.07
CA PRO A 18 0.59 -19.13 7.78
C PRO A 18 0.54 -17.94 8.76
N ARG A 19 1.71 -17.42 9.18
CA ARG A 19 1.82 -16.23 10.04
C ARG A 19 1.81 -14.92 9.26
N THR A 20 2.03 -14.94 7.94
CA THR A 20 1.97 -13.74 7.09
C THR A 20 0.53 -13.22 7.04
N LYS A 21 0.34 -11.93 7.32
CA LYS A 21 -0.99 -11.29 7.32
C LYS A 21 -1.11 -10.13 6.33
N ALA A 22 0.01 -9.57 5.89
CA ALA A 22 0.00 -8.41 5.02
C ALA A 22 1.26 -8.34 4.15
N ILE A 23 1.11 -7.61 3.05
CA ILE A 23 2.19 -7.04 2.25
C ILE A 23 2.14 -5.53 2.45
N VAL A 24 3.31 -4.90 2.60
CA VAL A 24 3.42 -3.44 2.70
C VAL A 24 4.25 -2.94 1.53
N ILE A 25 3.73 -1.95 0.82
CA ILE A 25 4.44 -1.26 -0.27
C ILE A 25 4.47 0.24 0.01
N CYS A 26 5.45 0.92 -0.57
CA CYS A 26 5.52 2.37 -0.64
C CYS A 26 5.53 2.75 -2.13
N ASN A 27 4.52 3.50 -2.57
CA ASN A 27 4.26 3.80 -3.97
C ASN A 27 3.79 5.26 -4.16
N PRO A 28 4.60 6.17 -4.72
CA PRO A 28 6.00 5.99 -5.12
C PRO A 28 6.91 5.65 -3.94
N ASN A 29 7.93 4.84 -4.18
CA ASN A 29 8.79 4.31 -3.14
C ASN A 29 9.77 5.35 -2.58
N ASN A 30 9.95 5.35 -1.26
CA ASN A 30 11.09 5.95 -0.58
C ASN A 30 12.01 4.83 -0.06
N PRO A 31 13.32 4.82 -0.37
CA PRO A 31 14.12 5.90 -0.97
C PRO A 31 14.31 5.80 -2.49
N THR A 32 13.79 4.79 -3.16
CA THR A 32 14.20 4.47 -4.54
C THR A 32 13.53 5.32 -5.61
N GLY A 33 12.42 5.98 -5.28
CA GLY A 33 11.57 6.68 -6.23
C GLY A 33 10.79 5.75 -7.15
N TYR A 34 10.84 4.43 -6.94
CA TYR A 34 10.19 3.45 -7.81
C TYR A 34 8.67 3.66 -7.81
N LEU A 35 8.11 3.85 -9.00
CA LEU A 35 6.68 4.02 -9.22
C LEU A 35 6.13 2.69 -9.76
N TYR A 36 5.32 2.02 -8.94
CA TYR A 36 4.70 0.76 -9.33
C TYR A 36 3.70 0.99 -10.46
N SER A 37 3.81 0.16 -11.49
CA SER A 37 2.84 0.13 -12.59
C SER A 37 1.53 -0.52 -12.14
N GLN A 38 0.44 -0.22 -12.86
CA GLN A 38 -0.83 -0.91 -12.64
C GLN A 38 -0.70 -2.43 -12.79
N ALA A 39 0.11 -2.89 -13.75
CA ALA A 39 0.34 -4.32 -13.97
C ALA A 39 0.97 -5.01 -12.74
N GLU A 40 1.97 -4.38 -12.12
CA GLU A 40 2.58 -4.88 -10.90
C GLU A 40 1.60 -4.92 -9.71
N LEU A 41 0.74 -3.90 -9.60
CA LEU A 41 -0.30 -3.88 -8.57
C LEU A 41 -1.37 -4.98 -8.79
N GLU A 42 -1.70 -5.31 -10.04
CA GLU A 42 -2.56 -6.46 -10.36
C GLU A 42 -1.88 -7.82 -10.06
N VAL A 43 -0.55 -7.91 -10.19
CA VAL A 43 0.21 -9.08 -9.69
C VAL A 43 0.08 -9.19 -8.18
N LEU A 44 0.29 -8.09 -7.44
CA LEU A 44 0.11 -8.07 -5.98
C LEU A 44 -1.32 -8.44 -5.58
N LYS A 45 -2.33 -7.93 -6.29
CA LYS A 45 -3.74 -8.31 -6.11
C LYS A 45 -3.95 -9.82 -6.20
N THR A 46 -3.30 -10.48 -7.17
CA THR A 46 -3.39 -11.93 -7.32
C THR A 46 -2.85 -12.66 -6.10
N ILE A 47 -1.72 -12.21 -5.55
CA ILE A 47 -1.10 -12.78 -4.35
C ILE A 47 -1.98 -12.58 -3.13
N ILE A 48 -2.47 -11.36 -2.88
CA ILE A 48 -3.27 -11.07 -1.69
C ILE A 48 -4.62 -11.79 -1.74
N ALA A 49 -5.24 -11.93 -2.92
CA ALA A 49 -6.47 -12.70 -3.09
C ALA A 49 -6.22 -14.19 -2.83
N LYS A 50 -5.15 -14.77 -3.38
CA LYS A 50 -4.78 -16.18 -3.19
C LYS A 50 -4.55 -16.54 -1.71
N HIS A 51 -3.93 -15.64 -0.96
CA HIS A 51 -3.48 -15.90 0.41
C HIS A 51 -4.32 -15.22 1.49
N GLY A 52 -5.36 -14.46 1.12
CA GLY A 52 -6.19 -13.70 2.06
C GLY A 52 -5.39 -12.66 2.85
N LEU A 53 -4.39 -12.04 2.23
CA LEU A 53 -3.51 -11.05 2.88
C LEU A 53 -4.09 -9.65 2.75
N PHE A 54 -3.71 -8.74 3.65
CA PHE A 54 -3.94 -7.31 3.44
C PHE A 54 -2.82 -6.70 2.59
N LEU A 55 -3.14 -5.68 1.79
CA LEU A 55 -2.15 -4.81 1.14
C LEU A 55 -2.19 -3.43 1.79
N PHE A 56 -1.10 -3.06 2.45
CA PHE A 56 -0.87 -1.71 2.94
C PHE A 56 -0.08 -0.92 1.90
N SER A 57 -0.71 0.08 1.30
CA SER A 57 -0.11 0.98 0.31
C SER A 57 0.20 2.32 0.97
N ASP A 58 1.47 2.61 1.21
CA ASP A 58 1.93 3.96 1.58
C ASP A 58 2.04 4.81 0.31
N GLU A 59 1.08 5.72 0.14
CA GLU A 59 0.94 6.59 -1.02
C GLU A 59 1.31 8.05 -0.68
N ALA A 60 2.11 8.26 0.36
CA ALA A 60 2.55 9.58 0.81
C ALA A 60 3.19 10.45 -0.27
N TYR A 61 3.76 9.84 -1.32
CA TYR A 61 4.46 10.51 -2.39
C TYR A 61 3.68 10.55 -3.71
N ARG A 62 2.37 10.27 -3.72
CA ARG A 62 1.59 10.09 -4.96
C ARG A 62 1.60 11.28 -5.93
N GLU A 63 1.89 12.49 -5.46
CA GLU A 63 2.06 13.68 -6.31
C GLU A 63 3.45 13.78 -6.97
N PHE A 64 4.43 13.02 -6.50
CA PHE A 64 5.83 13.07 -6.95
C PHE A 64 6.11 12.01 -8.03
N CYS A 65 5.29 12.01 -9.08
CA CYS A 65 5.44 11.10 -10.23
C CYS A 65 5.98 11.86 -11.44
N TYR A 66 7.23 11.59 -11.84
CA TYR A 66 7.90 12.33 -12.92
C TYR A 66 7.90 11.61 -14.28
N THR A 67 7.77 10.28 -14.28
CA THR A 67 7.93 9.44 -15.49
C THR A 67 6.65 8.66 -15.85
N GLY A 68 5.56 8.87 -15.13
CA GLY A 68 4.30 8.15 -15.32
C GLY A 68 3.20 8.67 -14.41
N SER A 69 2.04 8.03 -14.45
CA SER A 69 0.90 8.34 -13.59
C SER A 69 0.81 7.37 -12.43
N HIS A 70 0.57 7.90 -11.23
CA HIS A 70 0.27 7.09 -10.07
C HIS A 70 -1.06 6.33 -10.21
N PHE A 71 -1.04 5.03 -9.98
CA PHE A 71 -2.24 4.19 -9.82
C PHE A 71 -2.39 3.82 -8.35
N SER A 72 -3.52 4.17 -7.73
CA SER A 72 -3.76 3.90 -6.31
C SER A 72 -4.20 2.46 -6.07
N ALA A 73 -3.72 1.85 -4.99
CA ALA A 73 -4.14 0.52 -4.60
C ALA A 73 -5.66 0.44 -4.31
N LEU A 74 -6.30 1.56 -3.93
CA LEU A 74 -7.75 1.62 -3.74
C LEU A 74 -8.56 1.39 -5.03
N GLN A 75 -7.92 1.47 -6.19
CA GLN A 75 -8.53 1.20 -7.50
C GLN A 75 -8.52 -0.29 -7.86
N LEU A 76 -7.84 -1.15 -7.08
CA LEU A 76 -7.83 -2.60 -7.29
C LEU A 76 -9.19 -3.20 -6.93
N ALA A 77 -9.98 -3.53 -7.95
CA ALA A 77 -11.30 -4.13 -7.77
C ALA A 77 -11.22 -5.62 -7.40
N GLY A 78 -12.15 -6.08 -6.55
CA GLY A 78 -12.31 -7.49 -6.18
C GLY A 78 -11.45 -7.93 -4.98
N VAL A 79 -10.68 -6.99 -4.42
CA VAL A 79 -9.88 -7.16 -3.19
C VAL A 79 -10.06 -5.95 -2.26
N ASP A 80 -11.14 -5.19 -2.45
CA ASP A 80 -11.43 -3.93 -1.80
C ASP A 80 -11.30 -3.98 -0.27
N ASP A 81 -11.79 -5.07 0.35
CA ASP A 81 -11.75 -5.30 1.80
C ASP A 81 -10.35 -5.68 2.32
N HIS A 82 -9.39 -5.90 1.43
CA HIS A 82 -8.01 -6.23 1.75
C HIS A 82 -7.06 -5.04 1.58
N ILE A 83 -7.54 -3.90 1.05
CA ILE A 83 -6.69 -2.74 0.81
C ILE A 83 -6.74 -1.77 2.00
N VAL A 84 -5.55 -1.34 2.40
CA VAL A 84 -5.33 -0.22 3.32
C VAL A 84 -4.43 0.79 2.63
N LEU A 85 -4.92 2.02 2.49
CA LEU A 85 -4.13 3.15 2.01
C LEU A 85 -3.69 4.01 3.19
N MET A 86 -2.42 4.41 3.17
CA MET A 86 -1.83 5.37 4.09
C MET A 86 -1.36 6.58 3.28
N ASP A 87 -1.71 7.79 3.73
CA ASP A 87 -1.31 9.05 3.08
C ASP A 87 -0.97 10.10 4.14
N THR A 88 -0.27 11.17 3.73
CA THR A 88 0.08 12.30 4.58
C THR A 88 0.05 13.63 3.86
N VAL A 89 -0.40 14.67 4.56
CA VAL A 89 -0.27 16.06 4.08
C VAL A 89 1.18 16.54 4.04
N SER A 90 2.08 15.84 4.74
CA SER A 90 3.47 16.26 4.93
C SER A 90 4.21 16.48 3.62
N LYS A 91 3.98 15.61 2.63
CA LYS A 91 4.67 15.64 1.34
C LYS A 91 3.86 16.42 0.32
N ARG A 92 2.56 16.10 0.19
CA ARG A 92 1.63 16.79 -0.72
C ARG A 92 1.65 18.32 -0.55
N TYR A 93 1.71 18.82 0.69
CA TYR A 93 1.61 20.25 0.98
C TYR A 93 2.89 20.82 1.61
N SER A 94 4.01 20.10 1.59
CA SER A 94 5.25 20.50 2.28
C SER A 94 5.06 20.86 3.76
N ALA A 95 4.05 20.27 4.39
CA ALA A 95 3.59 20.61 5.74
C ALA A 95 4.02 19.54 6.77
N CYS A 96 5.31 19.18 6.80
CA CYS A 96 5.83 18.11 7.66
C CYS A 96 5.48 18.28 9.16
N GLY A 97 5.37 19.52 9.61
CA GLY A 97 5.01 19.88 10.99
C GLY A 97 3.51 19.77 11.31
N ALA A 98 2.62 19.60 10.32
CA ALA A 98 1.18 19.53 10.55
C ALA A 98 0.74 18.22 11.23
N ARG A 99 1.57 17.18 11.15
CA ARG A 99 1.36 15.85 11.78
C ARG A 99 -0.01 15.23 11.45
N LEU A 100 -0.49 15.45 10.22
CA LEU A 100 -1.76 14.92 9.74
C LEU A 100 -1.52 13.83 8.68
N GLY A 101 -2.25 12.74 8.82
CA GLY A 101 -2.24 11.61 7.90
C GLY A 101 -3.61 10.97 7.79
N ALA A 102 -3.73 10.02 6.87
CA ALA A 102 -4.95 9.28 6.62
C ALA A 102 -4.68 7.77 6.66
N PHE A 103 -5.62 7.04 7.23
CA PHE A 103 -5.75 5.60 7.11
C PHE A 103 -7.09 5.35 6.42
N VAL A 104 -7.07 4.75 5.24
CA VAL A 104 -8.27 4.58 4.40
C VAL A 104 -8.41 3.10 4.06
N THR A 105 -9.58 2.53 4.36
CA THR A 105 -9.93 1.16 3.99
C THR A 105 -11.43 1.08 3.74
N LYS A 106 -11.87 0.16 2.88
CA LYS A 106 -13.29 -0.18 2.70
C LYS A 106 -13.76 -1.25 3.69
N ASN A 107 -12.82 -1.90 4.39
CA ASN A 107 -13.13 -2.92 5.37
C ASN A 107 -13.55 -2.30 6.71
N GLU A 108 -14.86 -2.29 6.95
CA GLU A 108 -15.44 -1.71 8.17
C GLU A 108 -14.92 -2.37 9.44
N ALA A 109 -14.75 -3.70 9.46
CA ALA A 109 -14.26 -4.41 10.64
C ALA A 109 -12.81 -4.00 10.98
N LEU A 110 -11.96 -3.83 9.97
CA LEU A 110 -10.60 -3.35 10.15
C LEU A 110 -10.58 -1.89 10.62
N TYR A 111 -11.42 -1.03 10.05
CA TYR A 111 -11.55 0.36 10.47
C TYR A 111 -11.93 0.46 11.95
N GLN A 112 -12.98 -0.26 12.37
CA GLN A 112 -13.43 -0.26 13.77
C GLN A 112 -12.35 -0.79 14.73
N ALA A 113 -11.63 -1.84 14.33
CA ALA A 113 -10.51 -2.35 15.11
C ALA A 113 -9.39 -1.30 15.24
N ALA A 114 -8.99 -0.65 14.14
CA ALA A 114 -7.98 0.40 14.15
C ALA A 114 -8.39 1.58 15.06
N MET A 115 -9.64 2.04 14.95
CA MET A 115 -10.18 3.13 15.78
C MET A 115 -10.21 2.76 17.26
N LYS A 116 -10.61 1.54 17.60
CA LYS A 116 -10.59 1.05 18.99
C LYS A 116 -9.18 1.16 19.59
N PHE A 117 -8.14 0.74 18.87
CA PHE A 117 -6.76 0.83 19.36
C PHE A 117 -6.22 2.27 19.35
N ALA A 118 -6.62 3.10 18.38
CA ALA A 118 -6.20 4.50 18.31
C ALA A 118 -6.78 5.34 19.46
N GLN A 119 -8.00 5.02 19.90
CA GLN A 119 -8.71 5.71 20.98
C GLN A 119 -8.45 5.13 22.37
N ALA A 120 -7.90 3.92 22.47
CA ALA A 120 -7.53 3.30 23.74
C ALA A 120 -6.30 3.92 24.42
N ARG A 121 -5.94 5.16 24.06
CA ARG A 121 -4.87 5.95 24.69
C ARG A 121 -5.38 6.68 25.92
#